data_AF-U3C9P6-F1
#
_entry.id   AF-U3C9P6-F1
#
_cell.length_a   1.000
_cell.length_b   1.000
_cell.length_c   1.000
_cell.angle_alpha   90.00
_cell.angle_beta   90.00
_cell.angle_gamma   90.00
#
_symmetry.space_group_name_H-M   'P 1'
#
loop_
_entity.id
_entity.type
_entity.pdbx_description
1 polymer ?
#
loop_
_entity_poly.entity_id
_entity_poly.type
_entity_poly.pdbx_seq_one_letter_code
_entity_poly.pdbx_strand_id
1 'polypeptide(L)'
;MRNSYSNDIREITLKKIASIILMVMSTQSYASELSGSDVTETTKGVISGFVKFSKDLVEGVDEGVDEGRKTGLSKDGALIINNTEDLNKYLEVKVLSVKKVGERGASIEVGFKSAHHEPIRIINLIESENVLVVDKEGYGTNLWSGKSNPQQITVPSKAGRKATFYFELPPESIKSIRFFGLPFDI
;
A
#
# COMPACT_ATOMS: atom_id res chain seq x y z
N MET A 1 -34.90 -26.68 55.38
CA MET A 1 -33.69 -25.90 55.73
C MET A 1 -32.63 -26.10 54.65
N ARG A 2 -31.81 -25.08 54.38
CA ARG A 2 -30.75 -24.98 53.35
C ARG A 2 -31.16 -24.52 51.95
N ASN A 3 -31.95 -23.45 51.91
CA ASN A 3 -31.97 -22.47 50.82
C ASN A 3 -30.99 -21.31 51.16
N SER A 4 -29.72 -21.64 51.47
CA SER A 4 -28.75 -20.71 52.05
C SER A 4 -27.38 -20.67 51.35
N TYR A 5 -27.16 -21.48 50.30
CA TYR A 5 -25.89 -21.50 49.57
C TYR A 5 -25.92 -20.76 48.23
N SER A 6 -27.11 -20.39 47.73
CA SER A 6 -27.24 -19.71 46.43
C SER A 6 -27.21 -18.18 46.52
N ASN A 7 -27.39 -17.59 47.72
CA ASN A 7 -27.37 -16.14 47.91
C ASN A 7 -25.95 -15.58 48.12
N ASP A 8 -25.02 -16.36 48.68
CA ASP A 8 -23.66 -15.88 48.97
C ASP A 8 -22.80 -15.69 47.70
N ILE A 9 -23.01 -16.49 46.65
CA ILE A 9 -22.25 -16.36 45.39
C ILE A 9 -22.70 -15.15 44.57
N ARG A 10 -23.96 -14.70 44.73
CA ARG A 10 -24.47 -13.48 44.07
C ARG A 10 -23.97 -12.21 44.76
N GLU A 11 -23.80 -12.23 46.09
CA GLU A 11 -23.31 -11.06 46.85
C GLU A 11 -21.82 -10.77 46.62
N ILE A 12 -20.99 -11.81 46.49
CA ILE A 12 -19.54 -11.68 46.19
C ILE A 12 -19.30 -11.16 44.77
N THR A 13 -20.19 -11.48 43.83
CA THR A 13 -20.08 -11.06 42.42
C THR A 13 -20.56 -9.62 42.20
N LEU A 14 -21.57 -9.13 42.95
CA LEU A 14 -22.00 -7.72 42.90
C LEU A 14 -21.01 -6.76 43.60
N LYS A 15 -20.37 -7.17 44.70
CA LYS A 15 -19.38 -6.33 45.41
C LYS A 15 -18.07 -6.12 44.65
N LYS A 16 -17.72 -7.00 43.70
CA LYS A 16 -16.52 -6.84 42.85
C LYS A 16 -16.78 -6.03 41.58
N ILE A 17 -18.04 -5.93 41.14
CA ILE A 17 -18.42 -5.13 39.96
C ILE A 17 -18.77 -3.67 40.36
N ALA A 18 -19.11 -3.41 41.63
CA ALA A 18 -19.37 -2.06 42.15
C ALA A 18 -18.12 -1.22 42.46
N SER A 19 -16.90 -1.79 42.42
CA SER A 19 -15.66 -1.06 42.76
C SER A 19 -14.98 -0.35 41.57
N ILE A 20 -15.62 -0.30 40.39
CA ILE A 20 -15.07 0.34 39.18
C ILE A 20 -15.60 1.78 38.96
N ILE A 21 -16.39 2.34 39.88
CA ILE A 21 -16.91 3.70 39.75
C ILE A 21 -16.82 4.45 41.09
N LEU A 22 -15.68 5.08 41.36
CA LEU A 22 -15.54 6.40 42.01
C LEU A 22 -14.07 6.64 42.32
N MET A 23 -13.43 7.61 41.65
CA MET A 23 -12.83 8.78 42.30
C MET A 23 -12.26 9.73 41.24
N VAL A 24 -13.12 10.54 40.65
CA VAL A 24 -12.73 11.87 40.19
C VAL A 24 -12.98 12.78 41.40
N MET A 25 -11.97 13.55 41.85
CA MET A 25 -12.08 14.97 42.24
C MET A 25 -10.70 15.53 42.63
N SER A 26 -10.34 16.58 41.89
CA SER A 26 -9.39 17.68 42.09
C SER A 26 -8.85 17.99 43.49
N THR A 27 -7.55 18.28 43.58
CA THR A 27 -6.96 19.41 44.36
C THR A 27 -5.59 19.78 43.76
N GLN A 28 -5.46 20.94 43.12
CA GLN A 28 -4.92 22.21 43.63
C GLN A 28 -3.38 22.30 43.61
N SER A 29 -2.90 23.23 42.78
CA SER A 29 -1.53 23.74 42.72
C SER A 29 -1.05 24.24 44.08
N TYR A 30 0.19 23.90 44.42
CA TYR A 30 1.07 24.78 45.20
C TYR A 30 2.37 24.92 44.43
N ALA A 31 2.64 26.16 44.04
CA ALA A 31 3.95 26.61 43.61
C ALA A 31 4.81 26.83 44.86
N SER A 32 6.06 26.37 44.80
CA SER A 32 7.15 26.87 45.64
C SER A 32 8.34 27.13 44.73
N GLU A 33 8.76 28.39 44.67
CA GLU A 33 9.88 28.92 43.91
C GLU A 33 11.26 28.59 44.50
N LEU A 34 12.20 28.32 43.58
CA LEU A 34 13.59 28.79 43.47
C LEU A 34 14.57 28.70 44.66
N SER A 35 15.51 27.77 44.53
CA SER A 35 16.98 27.98 44.62
C SER A 35 17.63 26.72 44.03
N GLY A 36 18.47 26.68 42.98
CA GLY A 36 19.42 27.63 42.44
C GLY A 36 20.77 26.92 42.36
N SER A 37 21.04 26.15 41.30
CA SER A 37 22.39 25.83 40.76
C SER A 37 22.33 24.70 39.72
N ASP A 38 22.85 24.99 38.52
CA ASP A 38 23.36 24.12 37.45
C ASP A 38 23.31 22.59 37.64
N VAL A 39 22.56 21.88 36.78
CA VAL A 39 23.09 20.81 35.90
C VAL A 39 22.15 20.69 34.68
N THR A 40 22.75 20.82 33.50
CA THR A 40 22.20 20.71 32.15
C THR A 40 21.92 19.25 31.75
N GLU A 41 20.90 19.06 30.91
CA GLU A 41 20.63 17.87 30.06
C GLU A 41 20.40 16.51 30.76
N THR A 42 19.30 15.83 30.40
CA THR A 42 19.32 14.51 29.73
C THR A 42 17.90 13.88 29.71
N THR A 43 17.37 13.75 28.50
CA THR A 43 16.33 12.82 28.01
C THR A 43 14.94 12.82 28.63
N LYS A 44 14.01 13.43 27.88
CA LYS A 44 12.69 12.88 27.60
C LYS A 44 12.85 11.54 26.85
N GLY A 45 12.33 10.47 27.43
CA GLY A 45 12.31 9.11 26.86
C GLY A 45 12.26 8.16 28.05
N VAL A 46 11.13 7.53 28.35
CA VAL A 46 10.62 6.38 27.62
C VAL A 46 9.08 6.36 27.76
N ILE A 47 8.35 6.40 26.65
CA ILE A 47 6.92 6.11 26.62
C ILE A 47 6.70 4.92 25.66
N SER A 48 6.30 3.81 26.28
CA SER A 48 5.50 2.69 25.73
C SER A 48 5.93 2.07 24.40
N GLY A 49 6.89 1.15 24.44
CA GLY A 49 6.94 0.05 23.48
C GLY A 49 5.95 -1.03 23.92
N PHE A 50 4.73 -1.06 23.38
CA PHE A 50 3.87 -2.26 23.41
C PHE A 50 2.78 -2.21 22.32
N VAL A 51 2.65 -3.35 21.63
CA VAL A 51 1.54 -3.83 20.78
C VAL A 51 1.39 -3.29 19.34
N LYS A 52 2.18 -3.84 18.40
CA LYS A 52 1.68 -4.10 17.04
C LYS A 52 2.52 -5.17 16.34
N PHE A 53 2.46 -6.41 16.83
CA PHE A 53 3.12 -7.56 16.19
C PHE A 53 2.16 -8.75 16.19
N SER A 54 1.05 -8.61 15.47
CA SER A 54 0.05 -9.67 15.36
C SER A 54 -0.61 -9.75 13.98
N LYS A 55 -0.09 -9.03 12.96
CA LYS A 55 -0.65 -9.04 11.60
C LYS A 55 0.36 -9.31 10.47
N ASP A 56 1.66 -9.18 10.73
CA ASP A 56 2.67 -9.09 9.66
C ASP A 56 3.37 -10.43 9.33
N LEU A 57 2.93 -11.55 9.91
CA LEU A 57 3.52 -12.87 9.61
C LEU A 57 3.10 -13.44 8.23
N VAL A 58 2.12 -12.84 7.56
CA VAL A 58 1.63 -13.31 6.24
C VAL A 58 2.30 -12.59 5.07
N GLU A 59 2.81 -11.36 5.27
CA GLU A 59 3.42 -10.53 4.20
C GLU A 59 4.87 -10.93 3.88
N GLY A 60 5.58 -11.62 4.79
CA GLY A 60 7.01 -11.90 4.63
C GLY A 60 7.40 -12.85 3.48
N VAL A 61 6.46 -13.65 2.94
CA VAL A 61 6.75 -14.55 1.81
C VAL A 61 6.74 -13.78 0.49
N ASP A 62 5.72 -12.96 0.25
CA ASP A 62 5.58 -12.18 -0.98
C ASP A 62 6.62 -11.06 -1.02
N GLU A 63 6.87 -10.41 0.13
CA GLU A 63 7.96 -9.43 0.25
C GLU A 63 9.33 -10.05 -0.03
N GLY A 64 9.59 -11.28 0.44
CA GLY A 64 10.86 -11.98 0.18
C GLY A 64 11.07 -12.33 -1.29
N VAL A 65 10.02 -12.73 -2.00
CA VAL A 65 10.06 -12.99 -3.45
C VAL A 65 10.30 -11.69 -4.21
N ASP A 66 9.64 -10.62 -3.80
CA ASP A 66 9.74 -9.31 -4.41
C ASP A 66 11.12 -8.68 -4.23
N GLU A 67 11.66 -8.74 -3.01
CA GLU A 67 13.02 -8.29 -2.68
C GLU A 67 14.08 -9.11 -3.44
N GLY A 68 13.93 -10.43 -3.50
CA GLY A 68 14.80 -11.31 -4.26
C GLY A 68 14.81 -11.00 -5.76
N ARG A 69 13.64 -10.67 -6.32
CA ARG A 69 13.49 -10.26 -7.72
C ARG A 69 14.01 -8.85 -7.97
N LYS A 70 13.76 -7.90 -7.07
CA LYS A 70 14.32 -6.54 -7.12
C LYS A 70 15.84 -6.57 -7.15
N THR A 71 16.46 -7.27 -6.20
CA THR A 71 17.92 -7.42 -6.13
C THR A 71 18.48 -8.16 -7.35
N GLY A 72 17.81 -9.21 -7.83
CA GLY A 72 18.20 -9.94 -9.03
C GLY A 72 18.13 -9.11 -10.32
N LEU A 73 17.13 -8.23 -10.43
CA LEU A 73 16.87 -7.41 -11.62
C LEU A 73 17.60 -6.05 -11.60
N SER A 74 18.03 -5.54 -10.45
CA SER A 74 18.66 -4.22 -10.30
C SER A 74 20.21 -4.25 -10.39
N LYS A 75 20.81 -5.25 -11.05
CA LYS A 75 22.29 -5.33 -11.17
C LYS A 75 22.94 -4.13 -11.87
N ASP A 76 22.15 -3.40 -12.66
CA ASP A 76 22.53 -2.20 -13.40
C ASP A 76 22.19 -0.89 -12.66
N GLY A 77 21.79 -0.96 -11.39
CA GLY A 77 21.42 0.22 -10.60
C GLY A 77 20.07 0.84 -10.97
N ALA A 78 19.24 0.13 -11.75
CA ALA A 78 17.91 0.63 -12.09
C ALA A 78 17.00 0.69 -10.85
N LEU A 79 16.28 1.79 -10.68
CA LEU A 79 15.23 1.89 -9.68
C LEU A 79 14.08 0.95 -10.05
N ILE A 80 13.72 0.04 -9.15
CA ILE A 80 12.68 -0.96 -9.40
C ILE A 80 11.33 -0.47 -8.90
N ILE A 81 10.30 -0.53 -9.75
CA ILE A 81 8.91 -0.16 -9.42
C ILE A 81 8.01 -1.39 -9.54
N ASN A 82 7.28 -1.70 -8.47
CA ASN A 82 6.27 -2.75 -8.40
C ASN A 82 5.03 -2.34 -7.57
N ASN A 83 4.85 -1.05 -7.30
CA ASN A 83 3.79 -0.50 -6.46
C ASN A 83 3.30 0.86 -6.97
N THR A 84 2.16 1.29 -6.44
CA THR A 84 1.47 2.54 -6.78
C THR A 84 2.30 3.77 -6.44
N GLU A 85 2.88 3.78 -5.24
CA GLU A 85 3.54 4.92 -4.64
C GLU A 85 4.76 5.33 -5.47
N ASP A 86 5.61 4.36 -5.81
CA ASP A 86 6.80 4.55 -6.61
C ASP A 86 6.44 4.88 -8.07
N LEU A 87 5.41 4.25 -8.64
CA LEU A 87 4.93 4.58 -9.99
C LEU A 87 4.57 6.07 -10.07
N ASN A 88 3.74 6.55 -9.14
CA ASN A 88 3.28 7.94 -9.12
C ASN A 88 4.40 8.94 -8.78
N LYS A 89 5.37 8.51 -7.95
CA LYS A 89 6.49 9.36 -7.53
C LYS A 89 7.51 9.57 -8.65
N TYR A 90 7.83 8.53 -9.41
CA TYR A 90 9.00 8.56 -10.30
C TYR A 90 8.66 8.62 -11.79
N LEU A 91 7.39 8.40 -12.18
CA LEU A 91 7.01 8.35 -13.58
C LEU A 91 5.81 9.25 -13.89
N GLU A 92 5.93 10.03 -14.96
CA GLU A 92 4.77 10.59 -15.67
C GLU A 92 4.27 9.52 -16.64
N VAL A 93 3.03 9.07 -16.44
CA VAL A 93 2.39 8.05 -17.27
C VAL A 93 1.26 8.68 -18.07
N LYS A 94 1.21 8.38 -19.37
CA LYS A 94 0.20 8.94 -20.28
C LYS A 94 -0.28 7.91 -21.28
N VAL A 95 -1.59 7.78 -21.45
CA VAL A 95 -2.16 7.06 -22.58
C VAL A 95 -1.95 7.86 -23.86
N LEU A 96 -1.34 7.23 -24.87
CA LEU A 96 -0.97 7.87 -26.13
C LEU A 96 -1.93 7.51 -27.26
N SER A 97 -2.39 6.26 -27.32
CA SER A 97 -3.40 5.84 -28.30
C SER A 97 -4.09 4.55 -27.89
N VAL A 98 -5.33 4.37 -28.33
CA VAL A 98 -6.08 3.12 -28.25
C VAL A 98 -6.48 2.70 -29.65
N LYS A 99 -6.19 1.46 -30.03
CA LYS A 99 -6.43 0.92 -31.37
C LYS A 99 -7.16 -0.41 -31.30
N LYS A 100 -8.03 -0.66 -32.27
CA LYS A 100 -8.70 -1.96 -32.43
C LYS A 100 -7.70 -3.05 -32.83
N VAL A 101 -7.84 -4.24 -32.25
CA VAL A 101 -7.07 -5.45 -32.55
C VAL A 101 -8.03 -6.60 -32.80
N GLY A 102 -8.16 -7.01 -34.06
CA GLY A 102 -9.16 -8.00 -34.46
C GLY A 102 -10.58 -7.50 -34.19
N GLU A 103 -11.51 -8.42 -33.95
CA GLU A 103 -12.92 -8.07 -33.70
C GLU A 103 -13.21 -7.70 -32.24
N ARG A 104 -12.46 -8.28 -31.30
CA ARG A 104 -12.78 -8.25 -29.86
C ARG A 104 -11.76 -7.53 -28.98
N GLY A 105 -10.63 -7.11 -29.52
CA GLY A 105 -9.51 -6.64 -28.73
C GLY A 105 -9.12 -5.19 -28.98
N ALA A 106 -8.31 -4.67 -28.06
CA ALA A 106 -7.67 -3.38 -28.15
C ALA A 106 -6.18 -3.48 -27.87
N SER A 107 -5.41 -2.56 -28.44
CA SER A 107 -4.07 -2.22 -27.98
C SER A 107 -4.04 -0.79 -27.46
N ILE A 108 -3.38 -0.59 -26.33
CA ILE A 108 -3.21 0.70 -25.68
C ILE A 108 -1.72 1.00 -25.65
N GLU A 109 -1.30 2.05 -26.37
CA GLU A 109 0.06 2.58 -26.28
C GLU A 109 0.13 3.56 -25.10
N VAL A 110 1.03 3.29 -24.15
CA VAL A 110 1.27 4.11 -22.97
C VAL A 110 2.69 4.63 -23.01
N GLY A 111 2.85 5.92 -22.73
CA GLY A 111 4.14 6.57 -22.52
C GLY A 111 4.46 6.64 -21.04
N PHE A 112 5.68 6.23 -20.69
CA PHE A 112 6.27 6.38 -19.36
C PHE A 112 7.47 7.32 -19.49
N LYS A 113 7.45 8.46 -18.80
CA LYS A 113 8.56 9.43 -18.79
C LYS A 113 9.15 9.53 -17.40
N SER A 114 10.48 9.56 -17.35
CA SER A 114 11.24 9.76 -16.13
C SER A 114 12.15 10.98 -16.27
N ALA A 115 12.19 11.79 -15.21
CA ALA A 115 13.23 12.81 -15.02
C ALA A 115 14.41 12.30 -14.17
N HIS A 116 14.35 11.04 -13.72
CA HIS A 116 15.33 10.40 -12.85
C HIS A 116 16.67 10.15 -13.57
N HIS A 117 17.76 10.13 -12.80
CA HIS A 117 19.13 10.01 -13.34
C HIS A 117 19.52 8.56 -13.64
N GLU A 118 18.93 7.62 -12.92
CA GLU A 118 19.04 6.19 -13.14
C GLU A 118 17.87 5.67 -13.99
N PRO A 119 18.05 4.57 -14.75
CA PRO A 119 16.94 3.87 -15.38
C PRO A 119 15.89 3.44 -14.35
N ILE A 120 14.63 3.41 -14.75
CA ILE A 120 13.54 2.91 -13.92
C ILE A 120 13.00 1.63 -14.56
N ARG A 121 12.93 0.55 -13.80
CA ARG A 121 12.41 -0.74 -14.26
C ARG A 121 11.11 -1.07 -13.54
N ILE A 122 10.02 -1.01 -14.30
CA ILE A 122 8.69 -1.42 -13.86
C ILE A 122 8.56 -2.92 -14.11
N ILE A 123 8.21 -3.69 -13.09
CA ILE A 123 8.18 -5.15 -13.16
C ILE A 123 6.82 -5.72 -12.79
N ASN A 124 6.65 -7.03 -12.97
CA ASN A 124 5.42 -7.77 -12.67
C ASN A 124 4.18 -7.30 -13.43
N LEU A 125 4.38 -6.73 -14.62
CA LEU A 125 3.29 -6.14 -15.39
C LEU A 125 2.26 -7.18 -15.88
N ILE A 126 2.63 -8.47 -15.91
CA ILE A 126 1.73 -9.57 -16.30
C ILE A 126 1.03 -10.24 -15.12
N GLU A 127 1.40 -9.90 -13.88
CA GLU A 127 0.70 -10.41 -12.71
C GLU A 127 -0.70 -9.79 -12.64
N SER A 128 -1.65 -10.55 -12.09
CA SER A 128 -3.04 -10.08 -11.94
C SER A 128 -3.06 -8.76 -11.17
N GLU A 129 -4.01 -7.89 -11.50
CA GLU A 129 -4.21 -6.58 -10.86
C GLU A 129 -3.11 -5.51 -11.08
N ASN A 130 -1.91 -5.89 -11.55
CA ASN A 130 -0.84 -4.92 -11.82
C ASN A 130 -1.06 -4.13 -13.11
N VAL A 131 -1.65 -4.75 -14.14
CA VAL A 131 -2.13 -4.06 -15.34
C VAL A 131 -3.47 -4.63 -15.77
N LEU A 132 -4.51 -3.79 -15.78
CA LEU A 132 -5.84 -4.14 -16.28
C LEU A 132 -6.49 -2.95 -16.96
N VAL A 133 -7.51 -3.20 -17.78
CA VAL A 133 -8.45 -2.16 -18.21
C VAL A 133 -9.71 -2.24 -17.39
N VAL A 134 -10.34 -1.09 -17.16
CA VAL A 134 -11.67 -1.00 -16.58
C VAL A 134 -12.62 -0.54 -17.67
N ASP A 135 -13.73 -1.24 -17.84
CA ASP A 135 -14.77 -0.86 -18.80
C ASP A 135 -15.68 0.27 -18.26
N LYS A 136 -16.61 0.73 -19.11
CA LYS A 136 -17.58 1.78 -18.76
C LYS A 136 -18.57 1.36 -17.66
N GLU A 137 -18.73 0.07 -17.42
CA GLU A 137 -19.61 -0.49 -16.40
C GLU A 137 -18.88 -0.73 -15.06
N GLY A 138 -17.54 -0.61 -15.06
CA GLY A 138 -16.70 -0.73 -13.88
C GLY A 138 -16.03 -2.10 -13.69
N TYR A 139 -16.11 -3.01 -14.66
CA TYR A 139 -15.47 -4.31 -14.58
C TYR A 139 -14.03 -4.28 -15.10
N GLY A 140 -13.15 -5.03 -14.42
CA GLY A 140 -11.74 -5.17 -14.78
C GLY A 140 -11.50 -6.30 -15.77
N THR A 141 -10.69 -6.07 -16.81
CA THR A 141 -10.19 -7.11 -17.72
C THR A 141 -8.66 -7.10 -17.69
N ASN A 142 -8.08 -8.25 -17.35
CA ASN A 142 -6.63 -8.45 -17.35
C ASN A 142 -6.04 -8.40 -18.77
N LEU A 143 -4.71 -8.31 -18.84
CA LEU A 143 -3.97 -8.40 -20.09
C LEU A 143 -4.36 -9.65 -20.90
N TRP A 144 -4.45 -9.50 -22.22
CA TRP A 144 -4.83 -10.58 -23.13
C TRP A 144 -3.79 -11.70 -23.13
N SER A 145 -4.17 -12.83 -22.55
CA SER A 145 -3.41 -14.08 -22.60
C SER A 145 -3.08 -14.47 -24.05
N GLY A 146 -1.81 -14.75 -24.34
CA GLY A 146 -1.35 -15.13 -25.68
C GLY A 146 -0.97 -13.96 -26.60
N LYS A 147 -1.08 -12.71 -26.13
CA LYS A 147 -0.41 -11.56 -26.78
C LYS A 147 0.93 -11.26 -26.12
N SER A 148 1.84 -10.65 -26.88
CA SER A 148 3.18 -10.27 -26.40
C SER A 148 3.11 -9.01 -25.53
N ASN A 149 2.47 -9.14 -24.36
CA ASN A 149 2.44 -8.11 -23.34
C ASN A 149 3.78 -8.06 -22.61
N PRO A 150 4.30 -6.86 -22.29
CA PRO A 150 5.58 -6.74 -21.60
C PRO A 150 5.46 -7.28 -20.18
N GLN A 151 6.38 -8.16 -19.76
CA GLN A 151 6.51 -8.58 -18.36
C GLN A 151 7.11 -7.48 -17.48
N GLN A 152 7.97 -6.66 -18.10
CA GLN A 152 8.64 -5.52 -17.49
C GLN A 152 8.93 -4.44 -18.53
N ILE A 153 9.10 -3.20 -18.07
CA ILE A 153 9.48 -2.06 -18.90
C ILE A 153 10.64 -1.34 -18.22
N THR A 154 11.73 -1.09 -18.96
CA THR A 154 12.81 -0.20 -18.50
C THR A 154 12.70 1.15 -19.19
N VAL A 155 12.35 2.17 -18.41
CA VAL A 155 12.38 3.58 -18.82
C VAL A 155 13.83 4.07 -18.68
N PRO A 156 14.46 4.56 -19.76
CA PRO A 156 15.82 5.09 -19.69
C PRO A 156 15.89 6.34 -18.80
N SER A 157 17.07 6.63 -18.29
CA SER A 157 17.30 7.85 -17.51
C SER A 157 16.99 9.11 -18.33
N LYS A 158 16.34 10.09 -17.68
CA LYS A 158 15.97 11.39 -18.24
C LYS A 158 15.27 11.33 -19.61
N ALA A 159 14.54 10.26 -19.88
CA ALA A 159 13.89 10.03 -21.15
C ALA A 159 12.57 9.26 -20.99
N GLY A 160 11.82 9.18 -22.09
CA GLY A 160 10.55 8.46 -22.16
C GLY A 160 10.69 7.12 -22.87
N ARG A 161 9.86 6.16 -22.49
CA ARG A 161 9.64 4.91 -23.20
C ARG A 161 8.16 4.69 -23.48
N LYS A 162 7.85 4.23 -24.68
CA LYS A 162 6.52 3.75 -25.05
C LYS A 162 6.42 2.25 -24.84
N ALA A 163 5.27 1.78 -24.41
CA ALA A 163 4.93 0.36 -24.39
C ALA A 163 3.49 0.16 -24.82
N THR A 164 3.21 -1.01 -25.39
CA THR A 164 1.86 -1.37 -25.87
C THR A 164 1.35 -2.54 -25.06
N PHE A 165 0.13 -2.39 -24.55
CA PHE A 165 -0.59 -3.42 -23.82
C PHE A 165 -1.81 -3.86 -24.62
N TYR A 166 -2.11 -5.15 -24.60
CA TYR A 166 -3.18 -5.77 -25.36
C TYR A 166 -4.23 -6.34 -24.42
N PHE A 167 -5.50 -6.10 -24.74
CA PHE A 167 -6.65 -6.53 -23.96
C PHE A 167 -7.68 -7.19 -24.88
N GLU A 168 -8.37 -8.22 -24.39
CA GLU A 168 -9.51 -8.84 -25.08
C GLU A 168 -10.80 -8.09 -24.75
N LEU A 169 -10.78 -6.78 -25.01
CA LEU A 169 -11.90 -5.88 -24.84
C LEU A 169 -11.89 -4.86 -25.99
N PRO A 170 -13.03 -4.59 -26.67
CA PRO A 170 -13.07 -3.60 -27.75
C PRO A 170 -12.76 -2.19 -27.24
N PRO A 171 -12.03 -1.35 -28.02
CA PRO A 171 -11.67 0.02 -27.63
C PRO A 171 -12.83 0.86 -27.09
N GLU A 172 -14.00 0.74 -27.72
CA GLU A 172 -15.21 1.49 -27.39
C GLU A 172 -15.80 1.17 -26.01
N SER A 173 -15.43 0.02 -25.42
CA SER A 173 -15.89 -0.39 -24.09
C SER A 173 -14.96 0.10 -22.98
N ILE A 174 -13.73 0.47 -23.31
CA ILE A 174 -12.69 0.81 -22.33
C ILE A 174 -12.93 2.22 -21.79
N LYS A 175 -12.87 2.37 -20.47
CA LYS A 175 -12.90 3.66 -19.76
C LYS A 175 -11.51 4.12 -19.35
N SER A 176 -10.69 3.20 -18.82
CA SER A 176 -9.35 3.52 -18.32
C SER A 176 -8.46 2.29 -18.36
N ILE A 177 -7.14 2.50 -18.47
CA ILE A 177 -6.13 1.51 -18.11
C ILE A 177 -5.66 1.77 -16.69
N ARG A 178 -5.35 0.73 -15.93
CA ARG A 178 -4.89 0.81 -14.54
C ARG A 178 -3.52 0.15 -14.41
N PHE A 179 -2.60 0.82 -13.74
CA PHE A 179 -1.28 0.30 -13.36
C PHE A 179 -1.14 0.31 -11.84
N PHE A 180 -0.92 -0.85 -11.23
CA PHE A 180 -0.80 -1.01 -9.77
C PHE A 180 -1.89 -0.24 -9.02
N GLY A 181 -3.17 -0.43 -9.35
CA GLY A 181 -4.25 0.33 -8.72
C GLY A 181 -4.51 1.74 -9.28
N LEU A 182 -3.54 2.40 -9.92
CA LEU A 182 -3.65 3.79 -10.40
C LEU A 182 -4.33 3.87 -11.78
N PRO A 183 -5.49 4.55 -11.92
CA PRO A 183 -6.21 4.64 -13.18
C PRO A 183 -5.68 5.77 -14.09
N PHE A 184 -5.74 5.54 -15.40
CA PHE A 184 -5.45 6.49 -16.47
C PHE A 184 -6.56 6.43 -17.51
N ASP A 185 -7.32 7.52 -17.62
CA ASP A 185 -8.48 7.62 -18.49
C ASP A 185 -8.11 7.56 -19.98
N ILE A 186 -9.04 7.05 -20.79
CA ILE A 186 -8.96 6.85 -22.24
C ILE A 186 -9.92 7.77 -22.98
#